data_AF-F8TH70-F1
#
_entry.id   AF-F8TH70-F1
#
_cell.length_a   1.000
_cell.length_b   1.000
_cell.length_c   1.000
_cell.angle_alpha   90.00
_cell.angle_beta   90.00
_cell.angle_gamma   90.00
#
_symmetry.space_group_name_H-M   'P 1'
#
loop_
_entity.id
_entity.type
_entity.pdbx_description
1 polymer ?
#
loop_
_entity_poly.entity_id
_entity_poly.type
_entity_poly.pdbx_seq_one_letter_code
_entity_poly.pdbx_strand_id
1 'polypeptide(L)'
;PDAPRGVCGADADTMVARNFLRAVASGSACYIHVVENTARNLKKTAETRGVLKGTGALDRLAETFGITAADEYEKAYKVAQAVLDDLYLPDDEEMALVGKLAYKPRYEKWAELGILPGGAKSEVFEAVVKTSTNLNSDPVNMLLDCLKLGIQTGLYGLQLTNLMNDVMLGEPEIRLASVGLSTIDPDYINIMVTGHQHSMFADLQDRLITPDAVAKAVAAGAKGFKLVGCTCVGQDLQLRGAHYTEVFNGHAGNNFTSEAVLATGAIDAVLSEFNCTLPGIEPICDEYAIKQICIDDVAKKANAELRPYDFDTRVELSEYVIDEVVASYTARRGGVVVNIPVHGNDHTLTGVSEYNLKQFLGGDWKPLVDLIVSGKIKGIAGVLGCSNLRGAGHDVLTVELTKELIARDILVLTAGCSSGGIENVGLMTPEAADLAGENLKAVCKQLG
;
A
#
# COMPACT_ATOMS: atom_id res chain seq x y z
N PRO A 1 0.74 -35.67 18.41
CA PRO A 1 0.41 -35.70 19.85
C PRO A 1 -0.90 -36.45 20.05
N ASP A 2 -0.94 -37.43 20.96
CA ASP A 2 -2.12 -38.30 21.18
C ASP A 2 -3.08 -37.76 22.26
N ALA A 3 -2.70 -36.69 22.97
CA ALA A 3 -3.52 -36.06 23.99
C ALA A 3 -4.55 -35.10 23.34
N PRO A 4 -5.85 -35.17 23.70
CA PRO A 4 -6.89 -34.32 23.11
C PRO A 4 -6.84 -32.86 23.59
N ARG A 5 -6.02 -32.54 24.59
CA ARG A 5 -5.89 -31.22 25.20
C ARG A 5 -4.43 -30.89 25.50
N GLY A 6 -4.10 -29.60 25.47
CA GLY A 6 -2.85 -29.07 26.00
C GLY A 6 -2.81 -29.10 27.53
N VAL A 7 -1.66 -28.74 28.11
CA VAL A 7 -1.43 -28.79 29.58
C VAL A 7 -2.44 -27.92 30.35
N CYS A 8 -2.85 -26.77 29.80
CA CYS A 8 -3.85 -25.89 30.43
C CYS A 8 -5.31 -26.34 30.21
N GLY A 9 -5.54 -27.46 29.51
CA GLY A 9 -6.86 -27.99 29.22
C GLY A 9 -7.53 -27.46 27.95
N ALA A 10 -6.87 -26.57 27.19
CA ALA A 10 -7.33 -26.12 25.88
C ALA A 10 -7.33 -27.27 24.85
N ASP A 11 -8.40 -27.37 24.07
CA ASP A 11 -8.52 -28.31 22.95
C ASP A 11 -8.00 -27.71 21.64
N ALA A 12 -8.09 -28.49 20.55
CA ALA A 12 -7.63 -28.08 19.23
C ALA A 12 -8.32 -26.81 18.73
N ASP A 13 -9.64 -26.70 18.91
CA ASP A 13 -10.43 -25.57 18.43
C ASP A 13 -10.00 -24.27 19.13
N THR A 14 -9.85 -24.33 20.45
CA THR A 14 -9.33 -23.20 21.25
C THR A 14 -7.93 -22.80 20.79
N MET A 15 -7.02 -23.76 20.61
CA MET A 15 -5.64 -23.47 20.21
C MET A 15 -5.56 -22.85 18.82
N VAL A 16 -6.32 -23.37 17.86
CA VAL A 16 -6.38 -22.83 16.48
C VAL A 16 -6.97 -21.43 16.47
N ALA A 17 -8.11 -21.21 17.13
CA ALA A 17 -8.75 -19.90 17.18
C ALA A 17 -7.87 -18.83 17.86
N ARG A 18 -7.17 -19.18 18.95
CA ARG A 18 -6.21 -18.26 19.60
C ARG A 18 -5.08 -17.85 18.68
N ASN A 19 -4.46 -18.83 18.01
CA ASN A 19 -3.36 -18.57 17.08
C ASN A 19 -3.82 -17.74 15.89
N PHE A 20 -5.03 -18.03 15.38
CA PHE A 20 -5.61 -17.29 14.26
C PHE A 20 -5.95 -15.85 14.65
N LEU A 21 -6.67 -15.62 15.75
CA LEU A 21 -6.97 -14.27 16.24
C LEU A 21 -5.70 -13.46 16.50
N ARG A 22 -4.66 -14.08 17.06
CA ARG A 22 -3.38 -13.39 17.28
C ARG A 22 -2.71 -12.98 15.98
N ALA A 23 -2.76 -13.82 14.94
CA ALA A 23 -2.26 -13.48 13.62
C ALA A 23 -3.09 -12.35 12.96
N VAL A 24 -4.41 -12.41 13.08
CA VAL A 24 -5.32 -11.35 12.59
C VAL A 24 -5.07 -10.03 13.31
N ALA A 25 -4.88 -10.05 14.63
CA ALA A 25 -4.56 -8.87 15.44
C ALA A 25 -3.22 -8.24 15.03
N SER A 26 -2.19 -9.06 14.80
CA SER A 26 -0.91 -8.55 14.29
C SER A 26 -1.05 -7.92 12.90
N GLY A 27 -1.83 -8.52 12.01
CA GLY A 27 -2.12 -7.93 10.69
C GLY A 27 -2.89 -6.62 10.79
N SER A 28 -3.95 -6.57 11.61
CA SER A 28 -4.72 -5.36 11.88
C SER A 28 -3.82 -4.25 12.44
N ALA A 29 -3.00 -4.56 13.44
CA ALA A 29 -2.06 -3.62 14.04
C ALA A 29 -1.18 -2.91 13.01
N CYS A 30 -0.71 -3.65 11.99
CA CYS A 30 0.11 -3.06 10.93
C CYS A 30 -0.64 -1.98 10.14
N TYR A 31 -1.89 -2.23 9.74
CA TYR A 31 -2.66 -1.25 8.99
C TYR A 31 -3.16 -0.09 9.86
N ILE A 32 -3.41 -0.35 11.15
CA ILE A 32 -3.75 0.71 12.11
C ILE A 32 -2.56 1.65 12.36
N HIS A 33 -1.32 1.13 12.40
CA HIS A 33 -0.10 1.96 12.44
C HIS A 33 0.00 2.89 11.23
N VAL A 34 -0.24 2.37 10.03
CA VAL A 34 -0.19 3.11 8.77
C VAL A 34 -1.22 4.25 8.73
N VAL A 35 -2.49 3.96 9.06
CA VAL A 35 -3.55 4.99 9.02
C VAL A 35 -3.34 6.05 10.09
N GLU A 36 -2.83 5.69 11.27
CA GLU A 36 -2.51 6.65 12.32
C GLU A 36 -1.42 7.63 11.85
N ASN A 37 -0.32 7.13 11.31
CA ASN A 37 0.75 7.96 10.76
C ASN A 37 0.26 8.84 9.60
N THR A 38 -0.59 8.30 8.74
CA THR A 38 -1.20 9.04 7.63
C THR A 38 -2.09 10.18 8.14
N ALA A 39 -2.93 9.94 9.14
CA ALA A 39 -3.75 10.96 9.77
C ALA A 39 -2.90 12.04 10.46
N ARG A 40 -1.84 11.64 11.17
CA ARG A 40 -0.88 12.58 11.79
C ARG A 40 -0.23 13.49 10.73
N ASN A 41 0.20 12.92 9.60
CA ASN A 41 0.78 13.67 8.49
C ASN A 41 -0.22 14.64 7.85
N LEU A 42 -1.47 14.23 7.61
CA LEU A 42 -2.50 15.12 7.06
C LEU A 42 -2.81 16.26 8.03
N LYS A 43 -2.95 15.95 9.32
CA LYS A 43 -3.17 16.96 10.37
C LYS A 43 -2.05 18.00 10.40
N LYS A 44 -0.79 17.55 10.39
CA LYS A 44 0.40 18.41 10.40
C LYS A 44 0.54 19.23 9.11
N THR A 45 0.20 18.64 7.96
CA THR A 45 0.13 19.37 6.68
C THR A 45 -0.88 20.50 6.75
N ALA A 46 -2.06 20.25 7.34
CA ALA A 46 -3.07 21.27 7.54
C ALA A 46 -2.61 22.39 8.50
N GLU A 47 -2.00 22.03 9.64
CA GLU A 47 -1.48 22.99 10.64
C GLU A 47 -0.40 23.91 10.05
N THR A 48 0.50 23.36 9.23
CA THR A 48 1.58 24.11 8.57
C THR A 48 1.16 24.77 7.27
N ARG A 49 -0.10 24.59 6.86
CA ARG A 49 -0.66 25.05 5.57
C ARG A 49 0.19 24.57 4.38
N GLY A 50 0.67 23.33 4.46
CA GLY A 50 1.40 22.65 3.39
C GLY A 50 0.50 22.27 2.21
N VAL A 51 1.10 21.78 1.12
CA VAL A 51 0.37 21.50 -0.12
C VAL A 51 -0.66 20.39 0.06
N LEU A 52 -1.91 20.65 -0.36
CA LEU A 52 -2.99 19.66 -0.47
C LEU A 52 -3.26 19.39 -1.95
N LYS A 53 -2.66 18.33 -2.50
CA LYS A 53 -2.73 18.03 -3.95
C LYS A 53 -4.11 17.52 -4.40
N GLY A 54 -4.89 16.90 -3.52
CA GLY A 54 -6.21 16.34 -3.82
C GLY A 54 -7.36 17.01 -3.08
N THR A 55 -7.71 18.24 -3.46
CA THR A 55 -8.81 18.99 -2.82
C THR A 55 -10.19 18.37 -3.07
N GLY A 56 -10.39 17.69 -4.20
CA GLY A 56 -11.62 16.95 -4.48
C GLY A 56 -11.81 15.75 -3.55
N ALA A 57 -10.75 15.00 -3.27
CA ALA A 57 -10.76 13.94 -2.26
C ALA A 57 -11.09 14.48 -0.86
N LEU A 58 -10.53 15.64 -0.51
CA LEU A 58 -10.78 16.29 0.77
C LEU A 58 -12.27 16.68 0.93
N ASP A 59 -12.86 17.25 -0.12
CA ASP A 59 -14.27 17.63 -0.11
C ASP A 59 -15.19 16.43 0.10
N ARG A 60 -14.94 15.33 -0.63
CA ARG A 60 -15.73 14.09 -0.50
C ARG A 60 -15.57 13.45 0.87
N LEU A 61 -14.36 13.45 1.42
CA LEU A 61 -14.10 12.87 2.75
C LEU A 61 -14.76 13.72 3.84
N ALA A 62 -14.68 15.05 3.75
CA ALA A 62 -15.36 15.95 4.66
C ALA A 62 -16.89 15.81 4.57
N GLU A 63 -17.46 15.69 3.37
CA GLU A 63 -18.88 15.43 3.16
C GLU A 63 -19.30 14.10 3.82
N THR A 64 -18.55 13.03 3.57
CA THR A 64 -18.79 11.71 4.18
C THR A 64 -18.77 11.80 5.70
N PHE A 65 -17.88 12.60 6.27
CA PHE A 65 -17.76 12.80 7.71
C PHE A 65 -18.77 13.82 8.27
N GLY A 66 -19.49 14.56 7.42
CA GLY A 66 -20.36 15.65 7.85
C GLY A 66 -19.60 16.85 8.45
N ILE A 67 -18.39 17.10 7.95
CA ILE A 67 -17.49 18.16 8.45
C ILE A 67 -17.66 19.43 7.61
N THR A 68 -17.94 20.54 8.30
CA THR A 68 -17.90 21.90 7.73
C THR A 68 -16.71 22.68 8.29
N ALA A 69 -16.09 23.51 7.45
CA ALA A 69 -14.93 24.32 7.80
C ALA A 69 -14.90 25.62 6.97
N ALA A 70 -14.18 26.63 7.45
CA ALA A 70 -14.05 27.92 6.79
C ALA A 70 -13.08 27.88 5.58
N ASP A 71 -12.02 27.07 5.67
CA ASP A 71 -11.07 26.85 4.59
C ASP A 71 -10.66 25.37 4.45
N GLU A 72 -9.88 25.05 3.42
CA GLU A 72 -9.39 23.69 3.14
C GLU A 72 -8.45 23.14 4.22
N TYR A 73 -7.70 23.99 4.92
CA TYR A 73 -6.76 23.57 5.95
C TYR A 73 -7.51 23.19 7.23
N GLU A 74 -8.47 24.02 7.66
CA GLU A 74 -9.35 23.66 8.78
C GLU A 74 -10.13 22.37 8.47
N LYS A 75 -10.56 22.19 7.21
CA LYS A 75 -11.23 20.96 6.76
C LYS A 75 -10.31 19.74 6.87
N ALA A 76 -9.10 19.81 6.32
CA ALA A 76 -8.11 18.73 6.38
C ALA A 76 -7.73 18.38 7.82
N TYR A 77 -7.54 19.39 8.68
CA TYR A 77 -7.32 19.21 10.11
C TYR A 77 -8.45 18.43 10.77
N LYS A 78 -9.70 18.86 10.58
CA LYS A 78 -10.88 18.23 11.20
C LYS A 78 -11.08 16.79 10.70
N VAL A 79 -10.84 16.54 9.42
CA VAL A 79 -10.88 15.20 8.83
C VAL A 79 -9.86 14.29 9.50
N ALA A 80 -8.59 14.71 9.56
CA ALA A 80 -7.53 13.94 10.19
C ALA A 80 -7.77 13.72 11.69
N GLN A 81 -8.23 14.75 12.40
CA GLN A 81 -8.54 14.67 13.82
C GLN A 81 -9.68 13.70 14.10
N ALA A 82 -10.74 13.70 13.29
CA ALA A 82 -11.84 12.76 13.45
C ALA A 82 -11.40 11.29 13.34
N VAL A 83 -10.45 10.99 12.43
CA VAL A 83 -9.86 9.65 12.33
C VAL A 83 -9.06 9.32 13.58
N LEU A 84 -8.19 10.23 14.03
CA LEU A 84 -7.37 10.02 15.22
C LEU A 84 -8.23 9.81 16.48
N ASP A 85 -9.28 10.61 16.68
CA ASP A 85 -10.18 10.46 17.84
C ASP A 85 -10.82 9.07 17.87
N ASP A 86 -11.30 8.59 16.72
CA ASP A 86 -11.94 7.27 16.59
C ASP A 86 -10.96 6.11 16.85
N LEU A 87 -9.72 6.21 16.36
CA LEU A 87 -8.69 5.17 16.54
C LEU A 87 -8.35 4.91 18.02
N TYR A 88 -8.51 5.94 18.86
CA TYR A 88 -8.10 5.96 20.26
C TYR A 88 -9.25 5.79 21.26
N LEU A 89 -10.48 5.56 20.79
CA LEU A 89 -11.59 5.22 21.67
C LEU A 89 -11.28 3.95 22.50
N PRO A 90 -11.91 3.79 23.67
CA PRO A 90 -12.00 2.49 24.34
C PRO A 90 -12.62 1.41 23.45
N ASP A 91 -12.43 0.13 23.79
CA ASP A 91 -13.02 -0.99 23.04
C ASP A 91 -14.54 -1.12 23.25
N ASP A 92 -15.09 -0.52 24.31
CA ASP A 92 -16.53 -0.52 24.62
C ASP A 92 -17.29 0.69 24.04
N GLU A 93 -16.59 1.62 23.38
CA GLU A 93 -17.17 2.76 22.66
C GLU A 93 -17.11 2.55 21.15
N GLU A 94 -18.27 2.41 20.50
CA GLU A 94 -18.35 2.19 19.05
C GLU A 94 -17.72 3.34 18.26
N MET A 95 -16.88 2.99 17.28
CA MET A 95 -16.25 3.95 16.38
C MET A 95 -17.28 4.69 15.51
N ALA A 96 -17.28 6.01 15.56
CA ALA A 96 -18.29 6.86 14.96
C ALA A 96 -18.22 6.90 13.42
N LEU A 97 -17.04 6.70 12.82
CA LEU A 97 -16.88 6.77 11.37
C LEU A 97 -17.29 5.49 10.65
N VAL A 98 -17.41 4.34 11.35
CA VAL A 98 -17.85 3.07 10.74
C VAL A 98 -19.19 3.22 10.05
N GLY A 99 -20.16 3.87 10.71
CA GLY A 99 -21.50 4.09 10.14
C GLY A 99 -21.54 5.07 8.97
N LYS A 100 -20.51 5.92 8.83
CA LYS A 100 -20.39 6.87 7.72
C LYS A 100 -19.70 6.27 6.49
N LEU A 101 -18.77 5.35 6.72
CA LEU A 101 -17.98 4.69 5.67
C LEU A 101 -18.65 3.43 5.12
N ALA A 102 -19.42 2.72 5.95
CA ALA A 102 -19.96 1.43 5.59
C ALA A 102 -21.16 1.52 4.65
N TYR A 103 -21.28 0.54 3.76
CA TYR A 103 -22.54 0.27 3.07
C TYR A 103 -23.63 -0.08 4.10
N LYS A 104 -24.71 0.71 4.13
CA LYS A 104 -25.74 0.66 5.19
C LYS A 104 -26.26 -0.76 5.51
N PRO A 105 -26.63 -1.61 4.54
CA PRO A 105 -27.03 -2.99 4.84
C PRO A 105 -25.94 -3.89 5.45
N ARG A 106 -24.65 -3.54 5.34
CA ARG A 106 -23.57 -4.21 6.08
C ARG A 106 -23.43 -3.68 7.49
N TYR A 107 -23.49 -2.36 7.66
CA TYR A 107 -23.50 -1.77 8.99
C TYR A 107 -24.59 -2.37 9.88
N GLU A 108 -25.83 -2.41 9.38
CA GLU A 108 -26.98 -2.98 10.10
C GLU A 108 -26.76 -4.46 10.48
N LYS A 109 -26.10 -5.23 9.60
CA LYS A 109 -25.79 -6.63 9.89
C LYS A 109 -24.68 -6.79 10.93
N TRP A 110 -23.67 -5.93 10.90
CA TRP A 110 -22.63 -5.93 11.93
C TRP A 110 -23.18 -5.56 13.31
N ALA A 111 -24.10 -4.59 13.35
CA ALA A 111 -24.82 -4.22 14.57
C ALA A 111 -25.65 -5.39 15.12
N GLU A 112 -26.44 -6.07 14.26
CA GLU A 112 -27.23 -7.25 14.65
C GLU A 112 -26.35 -8.37 15.24
N LEU A 113 -25.15 -8.54 14.68
CA LEU A 113 -24.18 -9.55 15.11
C LEU A 113 -23.35 -9.13 16.34
N GLY A 114 -23.45 -7.87 16.78
CA GLY A 114 -22.65 -7.34 17.90
C GLY A 114 -21.15 -7.25 17.59
N ILE A 115 -20.78 -6.99 16.33
CA ILE A 115 -19.38 -6.90 15.87
C ILE A 115 -19.01 -5.52 15.32
N LEU A 116 -19.74 -4.47 15.68
CA LEU A 116 -19.25 -3.11 15.45
C LEU A 116 -17.98 -2.92 16.30
N PRO A 117 -16.88 -2.40 15.72
CA PRO A 117 -15.64 -2.21 16.44
C PRO A 117 -15.73 -0.99 17.37
N GLY A 118 -15.15 -1.12 18.55
CA GLY A 118 -14.70 0.04 19.33
C GLY A 118 -13.34 0.54 18.84
N GLY A 119 -12.66 1.36 19.64
CA GLY A 119 -11.44 2.03 19.17
C GLY A 119 -10.37 1.06 18.64
N ALA A 120 -9.89 1.36 17.45
CA ALA A 120 -9.07 0.46 16.64
C ALA A 120 -7.85 -0.11 17.37
N LYS A 121 -7.12 0.76 18.10
CA LYS A 121 -5.95 0.36 18.87
C LYS A 121 -6.32 -0.49 20.08
N SER A 122 -7.42 -0.17 20.74
CA SER A 122 -7.93 -0.89 21.92
C SER A 122 -8.37 -2.31 21.53
N GLU A 123 -9.08 -2.47 20.42
CA GLU A 123 -9.51 -3.78 19.90
C GLU A 123 -8.32 -4.71 19.55
N VAL A 124 -7.23 -4.15 19.00
CA VAL A 124 -5.99 -4.92 18.75
C VAL A 124 -5.37 -5.38 20.08
N PHE A 125 -5.30 -4.49 21.07
CA PHE A 125 -4.78 -4.82 22.40
C PHE A 125 -5.61 -5.92 23.06
N GLU A 126 -6.93 -5.78 23.05
CA GLU A 126 -7.87 -6.75 23.61
C GLU A 126 -7.74 -8.12 22.94
N ALA A 127 -7.59 -8.19 21.62
CA ALA A 127 -7.33 -9.44 20.92
C ALA A 127 -6.04 -10.14 21.39
N VAL A 128 -4.97 -9.37 21.66
CA VAL A 128 -3.71 -9.92 22.19
C VAL A 128 -3.89 -10.41 23.63
N VAL A 129 -4.58 -9.65 24.48
CA VAL A 129 -4.90 -10.07 25.85
C VAL A 129 -5.71 -11.37 25.79
N LYS A 130 -6.83 -11.38 25.07
CA LYS A 130 -7.79 -12.49 24.94
C LYS A 130 -7.14 -13.81 24.50
N THR A 131 -6.12 -13.75 23.65
CA THR A 131 -5.38 -14.93 23.15
C THR A 131 -4.26 -15.43 24.07
N SER A 132 -4.06 -14.81 25.23
CA SER A 132 -3.08 -15.25 26.24
C SER A 132 -3.38 -16.66 26.77
N THR A 133 -2.33 -17.33 27.26
CA THR A 133 -2.27 -18.80 27.49
C THR A 133 -3.47 -19.43 28.19
N ASN A 134 -4.08 -18.73 29.16
CA ASN A 134 -5.12 -19.25 30.04
C ASN A 134 -6.37 -18.36 30.13
N LEU A 135 -6.58 -17.46 29.16
CA LEU A 135 -7.77 -16.62 29.12
C LEU A 135 -8.87 -17.27 28.28
N ASN A 136 -9.25 -16.70 27.15
CA ASN A 136 -10.45 -17.11 26.43
C ASN A 136 -10.33 -18.51 25.81
N SER A 137 -11.32 -19.37 26.02
CA SER A 137 -11.40 -20.73 25.48
C SER A 137 -12.61 -20.96 24.56
N ASP A 138 -13.33 -19.89 24.19
CA ASP A 138 -14.46 -19.96 23.27
C ASP A 138 -13.99 -19.60 21.85
N PRO A 139 -13.90 -20.59 20.93
CA PRO A 139 -13.45 -20.34 19.56
C PRO A 139 -14.41 -19.45 18.78
N VAL A 140 -15.72 -19.54 19.01
CA VAL A 140 -16.69 -18.71 18.28
C VAL A 140 -16.55 -17.26 18.68
N ASN A 141 -16.38 -16.98 19.98
CA ASN A 141 -16.12 -15.63 20.46
C ASN A 141 -14.87 -15.01 19.80
N MET A 142 -13.75 -15.75 19.79
CA MET A 142 -12.50 -15.28 19.17
C MET A 142 -12.60 -15.10 17.64
N LEU A 143 -13.41 -15.93 16.96
CA LEU A 143 -13.64 -15.76 15.52
C LEU A 143 -14.51 -14.54 15.21
N LEU A 144 -15.45 -14.18 16.08
CA LEU A 144 -16.19 -12.91 15.96
C LEU A 144 -15.27 -11.71 16.16
N ASP A 145 -14.30 -11.78 17.08
CA ASP A 145 -13.26 -10.75 17.22
C ASP A 145 -12.42 -10.62 15.94
N CYS A 146 -12.12 -11.73 15.24
CA CYS A 146 -11.43 -11.66 13.95
C CYS A 146 -12.24 -10.87 12.91
N LEU A 147 -13.56 -11.07 12.85
CA LEU A 147 -14.44 -10.32 11.95
C LEU A 147 -14.48 -8.84 12.32
N LYS A 148 -14.56 -8.54 13.61
CA LYS A 148 -14.54 -7.17 14.14
C LYS A 148 -13.23 -6.44 13.77
N LEU A 149 -12.07 -7.07 13.97
CA LEU A 149 -10.77 -6.55 13.53
C LEU A 149 -10.72 -6.35 12.00
N GLY A 150 -11.36 -7.23 11.23
CA GLY A 150 -11.46 -7.10 9.78
C GLY A 150 -12.21 -5.83 9.33
N ILE A 151 -13.27 -5.43 10.06
CA ILE A 151 -14.05 -4.22 9.74
C ILE A 151 -13.18 -2.97 9.89
N GLN A 152 -12.53 -2.79 11.05
CA GLN A 152 -11.68 -1.63 11.26
C GLN A 152 -10.44 -1.63 10.35
N THR A 153 -9.85 -2.79 10.06
CA THR A 153 -8.73 -2.90 9.11
C THR A 153 -9.13 -2.44 7.71
N GLY A 154 -10.29 -2.89 7.22
CA GLY A 154 -10.77 -2.54 5.89
C GLY A 154 -11.15 -1.06 5.76
N LEU A 155 -11.95 -0.54 6.69
CA LEU A 155 -12.45 0.83 6.62
C LEU A 155 -11.38 1.87 6.99
N TYR A 156 -10.59 1.62 8.03
CA TYR A 156 -9.58 2.58 8.50
C TYR A 156 -8.24 2.30 7.86
N GLY A 157 -7.69 1.12 8.17
CA GLY A 157 -6.33 0.75 7.78
C GLY A 157 -6.08 0.79 6.27
N LEU A 158 -7.09 0.44 5.47
CA LEU A 158 -7.00 0.42 4.00
C LEU A 158 -7.71 1.63 3.36
N GLN A 159 -9.01 1.77 3.54
CA GLN A 159 -9.78 2.79 2.82
C GLN A 159 -9.40 4.22 3.25
N LEU A 160 -9.41 4.54 4.55
CA LEU A 160 -9.08 5.89 5.02
C LEU A 160 -7.62 6.27 4.78
N THR A 161 -6.67 5.33 4.89
CA THR A 161 -5.27 5.57 4.50
C THR A 161 -5.19 6.10 3.06
N ASN A 162 -5.83 5.41 2.12
CA ASN A 162 -5.81 5.80 0.72
C ASN A 162 -6.48 7.16 0.50
N LEU A 163 -7.66 7.38 1.09
CA LEU A 163 -8.39 8.64 0.92
C LEU A 163 -7.63 9.84 1.52
N MET A 164 -6.95 9.67 2.65
CA MET A 164 -6.11 10.74 3.23
C MET A 164 -4.82 10.94 2.43
N ASN A 165 -4.23 9.88 1.88
CA ASN A 165 -3.10 10.00 0.94
C ASN A 165 -3.53 10.74 -0.34
N ASP A 166 -4.74 10.51 -0.87
CA ASP A 166 -5.24 11.25 -2.03
C ASP A 166 -5.27 12.76 -1.76
N VAL A 167 -5.67 13.18 -0.56
CA VAL A 167 -5.67 14.59 -0.15
C VAL A 167 -4.26 15.18 -0.18
N MET A 168 -3.28 14.51 0.43
CA MET A 168 -1.91 15.02 0.55
C MET A 168 -1.11 14.90 -0.76
N LEU A 169 -1.27 13.78 -1.45
CA LEU A 169 -0.35 13.30 -2.49
C LEU A 169 -0.94 13.37 -3.90
N GLY A 170 -2.23 13.70 -4.02
CA GLY A 170 -2.95 13.81 -5.29
C GLY A 170 -3.82 12.60 -5.56
N GLU A 171 -4.92 12.81 -6.28
CA GLU A 171 -5.86 11.74 -6.62
C GLU A 171 -5.27 10.81 -7.70
N PRO A 172 -5.52 9.48 -7.65
CA PRO A 172 -5.09 8.56 -8.69
C PRO A 172 -5.70 8.90 -10.07
N GLU A 173 -4.92 8.74 -11.12
CA GLU A 173 -5.34 8.97 -12.51
C GLU A 173 -5.13 7.71 -13.35
N ILE A 174 -6.16 7.33 -14.11
CA ILE A 174 -6.06 6.20 -15.05
C ILE A 174 -5.02 6.52 -16.11
N ARG A 175 -3.92 5.76 -16.12
CA ARG A 175 -2.77 6.01 -17.00
C ARG A 175 -2.03 4.72 -17.32
N LEU A 176 -1.14 4.79 -18.32
CA LEU A 176 -0.13 3.77 -18.55
C LEU A 176 1.11 4.05 -17.72
N ALA A 177 1.76 2.99 -17.26
CA ALA A 177 2.98 3.04 -16.46
C ALA A 177 3.92 1.88 -16.81
N SER A 178 5.21 2.10 -16.56
CA SER A 178 6.20 1.03 -16.56
C SER A 178 6.22 0.28 -15.23
N VAL A 179 6.42 -1.04 -15.33
CA VAL A 179 6.62 -1.97 -14.21
C VAL A 179 7.85 -2.84 -14.50
N GLY A 180 8.52 -3.32 -13.46
CA GLY A 180 9.63 -4.28 -13.55
C GLY A 180 11.02 -3.63 -13.48
N LEU A 181 12.06 -4.44 -13.66
CA LEU A 181 13.45 -3.99 -13.51
C LEU A 181 13.85 -2.94 -14.56
N SER A 182 13.14 -2.85 -15.69
CA SER A 182 13.34 -1.78 -16.69
C SER A 182 13.04 -0.37 -16.17
N THR A 183 12.32 -0.25 -15.04
CA THR A 183 12.07 1.04 -14.38
C THR A 183 13.31 1.63 -13.72
N ILE A 184 14.42 0.90 -13.65
CA ILE A 184 15.68 1.39 -13.09
C ILE A 184 16.48 2.09 -14.19
N ASP A 185 16.84 3.36 -14.00
CA ASP A 185 17.59 4.13 -15.01
C ASP A 185 19.05 4.30 -14.58
N PRO A 186 20.02 3.64 -15.24
CA PRO A 186 21.42 3.66 -14.84
C PRO A 186 22.10 5.03 -15.01
N ASP A 187 21.48 5.98 -15.73
CA ASP A 187 22.01 7.34 -15.87
C ASP A 187 21.63 8.25 -14.70
N TYR A 188 20.78 7.78 -13.79
CA TYR A 188 20.30 8.51 -12.61
C TYR A 188 20.77 7.84 -11.32
N ILE A 189 20.69 8.58 -10.21
CA ILE A 189 20.84 8.00 -8.87
C ILE A 189 19.53 7.33 -8.47
N ASN A 190 19.53 6.00 -8.33
CA ASN A 190 18.31 5.23 -8.08
C ASN A 190 18.13 4.95 -6.58
N ILE A 191 17.00 5.42 -6.03
CA ILE A 191 16.61 5.20 -4.65
C ILE A 191 15.42 4.22 -4.65
N MET A 192 15.63 3.02 -4.13
CA MET A 192 14.55 2.08 -3.90
C MET A 192 13.75 2.51 -2.66
N VAL A 193 12.45 2.76 -2.84
CA VAL A 193 11.51 3.02 -1.74
C VAL A 193 10.64 1.79 -1.53
N THR A 194 10.55 1.31 -0.29
CA THR A 194 9.85 0.08 0.07
C THR A 194 9.10 0.24 1.40
N GLY A 195 7.95 -0.42 1.50
CA GLY A 195 7.01 -0.25 2.59
C GLY A 195 5.55 -0.08 2.13
N HIS A 196 4.79 0.72 2.88
CA HIS A 196 3.35 0.98 2.79
C HIS A 196 2.95 2.45 3.04
N GLN A 197 3.80 3.36 3.54
CA GLN A 197 3.42 4.73 3.92
C GLN A 197 3.99 5.80 2.95
N HIS A 198 3.29 6.04 1.83
CA HIS A 198 3.71 7.03 0.83
C HIS A 198 3.84 8.45 1.39
N SER A 199 2.99 8.84 2.34
CA SER A 199 3.03 10.20 2.92
C SER A 199 4.35 10.57 3.59
N MET A 200 5.14 9.59 4.07
CA MET A 200 6.47 9.84 4.66
C MET A 200 7.54 10.20 3.62
N PHE A 201 7.29 9.93 2.34
CA PHE A 201 8.20 10.28 1.24
C PHE A 201 7.83 11.59 0.54
N ALA A 202 6.76 12.28 0.95
CA ALA A 202 6.24 13.46 0.25
C ALA A 202 7.29 14.58 0.10
N ASP A 203 7.93 14.94 1.22
CA ASP A 203 8.95 15.99 1.24
C ASP A 203 10.17 15.60 0.39
N LEU A 204 10.65 14.36 0.52
CA LEU A 204 11.78 13.86 -0.26
C LEU A 204 11.48 13.87 -1.77
N GLN A 205 10.28 13.45 -2.20
CA GLN A 205 9.88 13.47 -3.61
C GLN A 205 10.01 14.87 -4.22
N ASP A 206 9.46 15.88 -3.54
CA ASP A 206 9.50 17.27 -4.00
C ASP A 206 10.93 17.83 -3.93
N ARG A 207 11.71 17.43 -2.92
CA ARG A 207 13.09 17.89 -2.72
C ARG A 207 14.07 17.34 -3.77
N LEU A 208 13.89 16.09 -4.23
CA LEU A 208 14.78 15.44 -5.20
C LEU A 208 14.79 16.11 -6.58
N ILE A 209 13.77 16.90 -6.90
CA ILE A 209 13.65 17.61 -8.19
C ILE A 209 14.05 19.08 -8.11
N THR A 210 14.42 19.59 -6.94
CA THR A 210 14.84 20.99 -6.83
C THR A 210 16.18 21.22 -7.54
N PRO A 211 16.43 22.42 -8.10
CA PRO A 211 17.65 22.69 -8.87
C PRO A 211 18.95 22.39 -8.13
N ASP A 212 18.98 22.60 -6.82
CA ASP A 212 20.16 22.35 -5.98
C ASP A 212 20.36 20.85 -5.67
N ALA A 213 19.29 20.06 -5.48
CA ALA A 213 19.39 18.59 -5.44
C ALA A 213 19.98 18.06 -6.75
N VAL A 214 19.35 18.44 -7.86
CA VAL A 214 19.77 17.99 -9.19
C VAL A 214 21.22 18.38 -9.45
N ALA A 215 21.64 19.57 -9.03
CA ALA A 215 23.05 19.98 -9.12
C ALA A 215 24.00 19.07 -8.32
N LYS A 216 23.61 18.59 -7.12
CA LYS A 216 24.40 17.60 -6.36
C LYS A 216 24.55 16.29 -7.13
N ALA A 217 23.46 15.77 -7.73
CA ALA A 217 23.51 14.55 -8.54
C ALA A 217 24.36 14.71 -9.81
N VAL A 218 24.23 15.86 -10.50
CA VAL A 218 25.04 16.19 -11.69
C VAL A 218 26.51 16.32 -11.35
N ALA A 219 26.86 16.93 -10.22
CA ALA A 219 28.25 17.01 -9.75
C ALA A 219 28.85 15.62 -9.47
N ALA A 220 28.04 14.65 -9.06
CA ALA A 220 28.45 13.25 -8.89
C ALA A 220 28.49 12.45 -10.22
N GLY A 221 28.01 13.02 -11.32
CA GLY A 221 28.00 12.41 -12.65
C GLY A 221 26.72 11.67 -13.05
N ALA A 222 25.61 11.89 -12.33
CA ALA A 222 24.28 11.41 -12.71
C ALA A 222 23.46 12.51 -13.40
N LYS A 223 22.33 12.16 -14.04
CA LYS A 223 21.38 13.15 -14.60
C LYS A 223 20.43 13.76 -13.56
N GLY A 224 20.32 13.14 -12.39
CA GLY A 224 19.37 13.50 -11.34
C GLY A 224 19.09 12.29 -10.45
N PHE A 225 17.93 12.28 -9.79
CA PHE A 225 17.47 11.17 -8.96
C PHE A 225 16.26 10.48 -9.58
N LYS A 226 16.11 9.19 -9.29
CA LYS A 226 14.90 8.42 -9.57
C LYS A 226 14.48 7.62 -8.34
N LEU A 227 13.19 7.65 -8.02
CA LEU A 227 12.56 6.73 -7.09
C LEU A 227 12.12 5.48 -7.85
N VAL A 228 12.58 4.34 -7.36
CA VAL A 228 12.19 3.01 -7.82
C VAL A 228 11.28 2.39 -6.77
N GLY A 229 9.99 2.31 -7.08
CA GLY A 229 8.99 1.82 -6.12
C GLY A 229 9.03 0.32 -5.98
N CYS A 230 8.98 -0.21 -4.76
CA CYS A 230 8.74 -1.62 -4.47
C CYS A 230 7.58 -1.78 -3.48
N THR A 231 7.01 -2.99 -3.45
CA THR A 231 5.90 -3.36 -2.54
C THR A 231 4.70 -2.42 -2.66
N CYS A 232 3.91 -2.25 -1.58
CA CYS A 232 2.70 -1.44 -1.59
C CYS A 232 2.99 0.06 -1.77
N VAL A 233 4.04 0.62 -1.17
CA VAL A 233 4.38 2.04 -1.38
C VAL A 233 4.75 2.34 -2.82
N GLY A 234 5.45 1.42 -3.50
CA GLY A 234 5.74 1.55 -4.92
C GLY A 234 4.48 1.51 -5.80
N GLN A 235 3.50 0.69 -5.43
CA GLN A 235 2.19 0.69 -6.09
C GLN A 235 1.42 1.98 -5.81
N ASP A 236 1.45 2.48 -4.57
CA ASP A 236 0.78 3.73 -4.15
C ASP A 236 1.32 4.94 -4.92
N LEU A 237 2.65 4.99 -5.10
CA LEU A 237 3.35 5.91 -5.99
C LEU A 237 2.93 5.73 -7.45
N GLN A 238 2.82 4.51 -7.93
CA GLN A 238 2.43 4.22 -9.31
C GLN A 238 1.02 4.71 -9.62
N LEU A 239 0.06 4.46 -8.72
CA LEU A 239 -1.32 4.96 -8.80
C LEU A 239 -1.38 6.49 -8.91
N ARG A 240 -0.48 7.20 -8.20
CA ARG A 240 -0.38 8.66 -8.19
C ARG A 240 0.71 9.22 -9.09
N GLY A 241 1.30 8.41 -9.96
CA GLY A 241 2.50 8.80 -10.71
C GLY A 241 2.30 9.97 -11.67
N ALA A 242 1.05 10.33 -12.01
CA ALA A 242 0.72 11.56 -12.74
C ALA A 242 1.24 12.83 -12.02
N HIS A 243 1.34 12.79 -10.68
CA HIS A 243 1.82 13.91 -9.85
C HIS A 243 3.34 13.90 -9.63
N TYR A 244 4.06 12.88 -10.11
CA TYR A 244 5.48 12.62 -9.76
C TYR A 244 6.34 12.21 -10.97
N THR A 245 5.96 12.59 -12.19
CA THR A 245 6.60 12.13 -13.45
C THR A 245 8.09 12.44 -13.56
N GLU A 246 8.57 13.46 -12.85
CA GLU A 246 9.98 13.88 -12.88
C GLU A 246 10.89 12.94 -12.08
N VAL A 247 10.41 12.42 -10.94
CA VAL A 247 11.22 11.66 -9.99
C VAL A 247 10.85 10.18 -9.93
N PHE A 248 9.59 9.80 -10.13
CA PHE A 248 9.16 8.41 -10.02
C PHE A 248 9.16 7.72 -11.39
N ASN A 249 9.92 6.63 -11.52
CA ASN A 249 10.11 5.95 -12.81
C ASN A 249 9.27 4.67 -12.99
N GLY A 250 8.67 4.16 -11.92
CA GLY A 250 7.79 2.99 -11.99
C GLY A 250 7.88 2.06 -10.78
N HIS A 251 7.05 1.03 -10.81
CA HIS A 251 7.01 -0.02 -9.78
C HIS A 251 7.88 -1.19 -10.21
N ALA A 252 9.00 -1.44 -9.54
CA ALA A 252 9.92 -2.50 -9.93
C ALA A 252 9.41 -3.91 -9.55
N GLY A 253 8.58 -4.03 -8.51
CA GLY A 253 7.93 -5.29 -8.17
C GLY A 253 7.51 -5.42 -6.71
N ASN A 254 7.11 -6.63 -6.34
CA ASN A 254 6.66 -6.96 -4.99
C ASN A 254 7.80 -7.38 -4.05
N ASN A 255 7.45 -7.81 -2.84
CA ASN A 255 8.39 -8.11 -1.76
C ASN A 255 9.45 -9.17 -2.11
N PHE A 256 9.16 -10.14 -2.98
CA PHE A 256 10.15 -11.12 -3.43
C PHE A 256 10.98 -10.66 -4.63
N THR A 257 10.61 -9.53 -5.25
CA THR A 257 11.38 -8.91 -6.33
C THR A 257 12.49 -8.01 -5.80
N SER A 258 12.37 -7.54 -4.55
CA SER A 258 13.33 -6.63 -3.89
C SER A 258 14.78 -7.10 -3.96
N GLU A 259 15.04 -8.40 -3.69
CA GLU A 259 16.40 -8.95 -3.77
C GLU A 259 16.97 -8.90 -5.19
N ALA A 260 16.15 -9.22 -6.20
CA ALA A 260 16.53 -9.15 -7.60
C ALA A 260 16.76 -7.70 -8.08
N VAL A 261 15.95 -6.76 -7.60
CA VAL A 261 16.10 -5.31 -7.85
C VAL A 261 17.47 -4.82 -7.37
N LEU A 262 17.86 -5.19 -6.15
CA LEU A 262 19.17 -4.81 -5.59
C LEU A 262 20.34 -5.50 -6.32
N ALA A 263 20.17 -6.77 -6.67
CA ALA A 263 21.18 -7.56 -7.39
C ALA A 263 21.47 -7.06 -8.82
N THR A 264 20.67 -6.14 -9.36
CA THR A 264 21.02 -5.44 -10.62
C THR A 264 22.27 -4.57 -10.47
N GLY A 265 22.66 -4.23 -9.25
CA GLY A 265 23.75 -3.29 -8.96
C GLY A 265 23.41 -1.83 -9.29
N ALA A 266 22.20 -1.53 -9.77
CA ALA A 266 21.81 -0.19 -10.21
C ALA A 266 21.14 0.67 -9.12
N ILE A 267 20.71 0.06 -8.01
CA ILE A 267 20.15 0.77 -6.85
C ILE A 267 21.27 1.33 -5.98
N ASP A 268 21.23 2.63 -5.67
CA ASP A 268 22.24 3.32 -4.88
C ASP A 268 21.86 3.40 -3.40
N ALA A 269 20.57 3.44 -3.09
CA ALA A 269 20.12 3.35 -1.72
C ALA A 269 18.75 2.69 -1.58
N VAL A 270 18.49 2.16 -0.38
CA VAL A 270 17.18 1.68 0.05
C VAL A 270 16.66 2.57 1.17
N LEU A 271 15.49 3.15 0.97
CA LEU A 271 14.72 3.82 2.01
C LEU A 271 13.55 2.91 2.41
N SER A 272 13.61 2.42 3.65
CA SER A 272 12.59 1.55 4.22
C SER A 272 11.82 2.29 5.28
N GLU A 273 10.51 2.28 5.17
CA GLU A 273 9.65 2.87 6.20
C GLU A 273 8.82 1.81 6.94
N PHE A 274 8.24 0.79 6.28
CA PHE A 274 7.36 -0.16 7.01
C PHE A 274 7.51 -1.63 6.57
N ASN A 275 6.44 -2.40 6.76
CA ASN A 275 6.28 -3.81 6.46
C ASN A 275 6.70 -4.17 5.03
N CYS A 276 7.04 -5.44 4.80
CA CYS A 276 7.55 -6.00 3.55
C CYS A 276 8.97 -5.56 3.10
N THR A 277 9.70 -4.78 3.92
CA THR A 277 11.16 -4.72 3.82
C THR A 277 11.75 -5.94 4.52
N LEU A 278 12.11 -6.96 3.76
CA LEU A 278 12.57 -8.24 4.32
C LEU A 278 14.03 -8.17 4.79
N PRO A 279 14.42 -8.83 5.91
CA PRO A 279 15.83 -8.94 6.32
C PRO A 279 16.76 -9.55 5.26
N GLY A 280 16.23 -10.30 4.30
CA GLY A 280 16.99 -10.89 3.19
C GLY A 280 17.75 -9.85 2.34
N ILE A 281 17.34 -8.58 2.34
CA ILE A 281 18.05 -7.52 1.61
C ILE A 281 19.34 -7.05 2.30
N GLU A 282 19.48 -7.26 3.62
CA GLU A 282 20.64 -6.82 4.41
C GLU A 282 21.98 -7.30 3.83
N PRO A 283 22.20 -8.61 3.61
CA PRO A 283 23.46 -9.09 3.03
C PRO A 283 23.70 -8.61 1.60
N ILE A 284 22.65 -8.38 0.82
CA ILE A 284 22.78 -7.87 -0.56
C ILE A 284 23.21 -6.40 -0.53
N CYS A 285 22.64 -5.59 0.37
CA CYS A 285 23.08 -4.21 0.57
C CYS A 285 24.55 -4.14 0.96
N ASP A 286 25.02 -5.02 1.86
CA ASP A 286 26.43 -5.08 2.25
C ASP A 286 27.34 -5.47 1.08
N GLU A 287 26.97 -6.50 0.31
CA GLU A 287 27.76 -6.98 -0.84
C GLU A 287 27.87 -5.93 -1.96
N TYR A 288 26.77 -5.22 -2.26
CA TYR A 288 26.72 -4.21 -3.32
C TYR A 288 27.01 -2.78 -2.81
N ALA A 289 27.43 -2.65 -1.56
CA ALA A 289 27.69 -1.38 -0.86
C ALA A 289 26.54 -0.36 -0.98
N ILE A 290 25.29 -0.84 -0.98
CA ILE A 290 24.06 -0.03 -1.09
C ILE A 290 23.75 0.56 0.27
N LYS A 291 23.58 1.89 0.35
CA LYS A 291 23.20 2.55 1.60
C LYS A 291 21.75 2.17 1.96
N GLN A 292 21.54 1.70 3.18
CA GLN A 292 20.20 1.46 3.70
C GLN A 292 19.87 2.42 4.84
N ILE A 293 18.70 3.06 4.76
CA ILE A 293 18.18 3.97 5.78
C ILE A 293 16.75 3.53 6.13
N CYS A 294 16.54 3.21 7.40
CA CYS A 294 15.21 2.97 7.96
C CYS A 294 14.65 4.30 8.51
N ILE A 295 13.41 4.63 8.17
CA ILE A 295 12.75 5.85 8.66
C ILE A 295 11.57 5.60 9.60
N ASP A 296 11.27 4.34 9.91
CA ASP A 296 10.40 3.94 11.03
C ASP A 296 11.12 2.86 11.85
N ASP A 297 10.95 2.91 13.17
CA ASP A 297 11.65 2.01 14.09
C ASP A 297 11.10 0.58 14.03
N VAL A 298 9.80 0.42 13.73
CA VAL A 298 9.14 -0.88 13.57
C VAL A 298 9.69 -1.68 12.38
N ALA A 299 10.39 -1.02 11.45
CA ALA A 299 10.99 -1.62 10.27
C ALA A 299 12.53 -1.72 10.31
N LYS A 300 13.17 -1.35 11.44
CA LYS A 300 14.64 -1.31 11.59
C LYS A 300 15.32 -2.61 11.15
N LYS A 301 16.35 -2.48 10.31
CA LYS A 301 17.28 -3.58 9.96
C LYS A 301 18.52 -3.56 10.83
N ALA A 302 19.12 -4.72 11.09
CA ALA A 302 20.25 -4.82 11.99
C ALA A 302 21.46 -4.03 11.47
N ASN A 303 21.74 -4.10 10.16
CA ASN A 303 22.89 -3.42 9.54
C ASN A 303 22.60 -1.99 9.03
N ALA A 304 21.32 -1.58 8.96
CA ALA A 304 20.95 -0.26 8.46
C ALA A 304 20.94 0.83 9.54
N GLU A 305 21.05 2.09 9.13
CA GLU A 305 20.85 3.23 10.02
C GLU A 305 19.36 3.49 10.29
N LEU A 306 19.02 3.96 11.51
CA LEU A 306 17.68 4.47 11.82
C LEU A 306 17.71 5.99 11.83
N ARG A 307 16.93 6.61 10.96
CA ARG A 307 16.66 8.05 10.93
C ARG A 307 15.15 8.25 10.94
N PRO A 308 14.51 8.21 12.13
CA PRO A 308 13.07 8.23 12.23
C PRO A 308 12.47 9.43 11.52
N TYR A 309 11.43 9.19 10.74
CA TYR A 309 10.62 10.24 10.15
C TYR A 309 9.87 10.97 11.27
N ASP A 310 10.02 12.29 11.27
CA ASP A 310 9.18 13.21 12.01
C ASP A 310 8.73 14.29 11.02
N PHE A 311 7.45 14.62 11.02
CA PHE A 311 6.93 15.67 10.16
C PHE A 311 7.68 16.98 10.39
N ASP A 312 7.94 17.37 11.64
CA ASP A 312 8.49 18.70 11.94
C ASP A 312 9.96 18.85 11.49
N THR A 313 10.72 17.74 11.39
CA THR A 313 12.13 17.72 10.95
C THR A 313 12.35 17.06 9.58
N ARG A 314 11.28 16.71 8.85
CA ARG A 314 11.32 16.01 7.55
C ARG A 314 12.27 16.62 6.51
N VAL A 315 12.42 17.95 6.49
CA VAL A 315 13.33 18.65 5.56
C VAL A 315 14.78 18.26 5.84
N GLU A 316 15.17 18.17 7.12
CA GLU A 316 16.51 17.75 7.53
C GLU A 316 16.76 16.29 7.14
N LEU A 317 15.75 15.44 7.28
CA LEU A 317 15.80 14.05 6.84
C LEU A 317 15.99 13.94 5.31
N SER A 318 15.25 14.73 4.52
CA SER A 318 15.38 14.74 3.06
C SER A 318 16.77 15.19 2.61
N GLU A 319 17.32 16.25 3.20
CA GLU A 319 18.70 16.70 2.93
C GLU A 319 19.73 15.62 3.26
N TYR A 320 19.59 15.02 4.44
CA TYR A 320 20.46 13.94 4.89
C TYR A 320 20.43 12.76 3.92
N VAL A 321 19.24 12.32 3.53
CA VAL A 321 19.05 11.23 2.56
C VAL A 321 19.73 11.58 1.24
N ILE A 322 19.56 12.78 0.71
CA ILE A 322 20.18 13.21 -0.55
C ILE A 322 21.70 13.12 -0.47
N ASP A 323 22.30 13.63 0.60
CA ASP A 323 23.76 13.64 0.76
C ASP A 323 24.31 12.20 0.88
N GLU A 324 23.66 11.34 1.65
CA GLU A 324 24.06 9.93 1.80
C GLU A 324 23.89 9.12 0.51
N VAL A 325 22.82 9.38 -0.23
CA VAL A 325 22.53 8.71 -1.50
C VAL A 325 23.54 9.12 -2.57
N VAL A 326 23.90 10.42 -2.64
CA VAL A 326 24.96 10.92 -3.55
C VAL A 326 26.33 10.33 -3.18
N ALA A 327 26.63 10.23 -1.88
CA ALA A 327 27.85 9.60 -1.40
C ALA A 327 27.90 8.11 -1.76
N SER A 328 26.79 7.39 -1.56
CA SER A 328 26.68 5.97 -1.90
C SER A 328 26.82 5.75 -3.41
N TYR A 329 26.12 6.54 -4.24
CA TYR A 329 26.28 6.53 -5.70
C TYR A 329 27.77 6.65 -6.07
N THR A 330 28.44 7.70 -5.58
CA THR A 330 29.83 8.00 -5.92
C THR A 330 30.79 6.88 -5.50
N ALA A 331 30.63 6.34 -4.28
CA ALA A 331 31.48 5.28 -3.76
C ALA A 331 31.35 3.95 -4.53
N ARG A 332 30.18 3.71 -5.12
CA ARG A 332 29.88 2.48 -5.87
C ARG A 332 30.33 2.55 -7.33
N ARG A 333 30.52 3.75 -7.90
CA ARG A 333 30.91 3.91 -9.33
C ARG A 333 32.28 3.25 -9.59
N GLY A 334 32.31 2.35 -10.57
CA GLY A 334 33.50 1.59 -10.97
C GLY A 334 33.82 0.37 -10.09
N GLY A 335 33.17 0.23 -8.94
CA GLY A 335 33.35 -0.92 -8.01
C GLY A 335 32.23 -1.96 -8.08
N VAL A 336 31.06 -1.59 -8.59
CA VAL A 336 29.89 -2.47 -8.72
C VAL A 336 29.54 -2.67 -10.19
N VAL A 337 29.30 -3.93 -10.57
CA VAL A 337 28.82 -4.28 -11.92
C VAL A 337 27.32 -4.00 -12.00
N VAL A 338 26.92 -3.14 -12.94
CA VAL A 338 25.52 -2.87 -13.24
C VAL A 338 25.05 -3.84 -14.33
N ASN A 339 23.98 -4.58 -14.05
CA ASN A 339 23.33 -5.49 -14.98
C ASN A 339 21.80 -5.43 -14.78
N ILE A 340 21.12 -4.65 -15.63
CA ILE A 340 19.67 -4.53 -15.61
C ILE A 340 19.11 -5.41 -16.74
N PRO A 341 18.47 -6.55 -16.44
CA PRO A 341 17.90 -7.42 -17.47
C PRO A 341 16.63 -6.79 -18.08
N VAL A 342 16.29 -7.20 -19.30
CA VAL A 342 14.99 -6.88 -19.90
C VAL A 342 13.91 -7.63 -19.12
N HIS A 343 13.14 -6.90 -18.32
CA HIS A 343 12.09 -7.45 -17.47
C HIS A 343 11.02 -6.40 -17.21
N GLY A 344 9.76 -6.82 -17.29
CA GLY A 344 8.61 -5.98 -16.96
C GLY A 344 7.78 -5.61 -18.17
N ASN A 345 6.98 -4.56 -18.03
CA ASN A 345 6.06 -4.08 -19.05
C ASN A 345 5.96 -2.55 -19.01
N ASP A 346 6.06 -1.87 -20.15
CA ASP A 346 6.02 -0.41 -20.24
C ASP A 346 4.62 0.19 -20.47
N HIS A 347 3.61 -0.67 -20.62
CA HIS A 347 2.24 -0.33 -21.04
C HIS A 347 1.20 -0.90 -20.08
N THR A 348 1.50 -0.86 -18.78
CA THR A 348 0.60 -1.32 -17.73
C THR A 348 -0.42 -0.25 -17.38
N LEU A 349 -1.71 -0.56 -17.48
CA LEU A 349 -2.81 0.27 -17.00
C LEU A 349 -2.80 0.29 -15.47
N THR A 350 -2.78 1.48 -14.89
CA THR A 350 -2.81 1.70 -13.44
C THR A 350 -3.69 2.89 -13.09
N GLY A 351 -3.74 3.24 -11.82
CA GLY A 351 -4.41 4.43 -11.33
C GLY A 351 -5.94 4.32 -11.24
N VAL A 352 -6.50 3.11 -11.31
CA VAL A 352 -7.95 2.91 -11.20
C VAL A 352 -8.39 3.10 -9.75
N SER A 353 -9.24 4.10 -9.51
CA SER A 353 -9.92 4.34 -8.23
C SER A 353 -11.43 4.20 -8.39
N GLU A 354 -12.16 4.07 -7.29
CA GLU A 354 -13.64 4.06 -7.33
C GLU A 354 -14.18 5.31 -8.04
N TYR A 355 -13.57 6.47 -7.79
CA TYR A 355 -14.03 7.75 -8.31
C TYR A 355 -13.77 7.88 -9.81
N ASN A 356 -12.53 7.69 -10.25
CA ASN A 356 -12.19 7.87 -11.66
C ASN A 356 -12.76 6.74 -12.54
N LEU A 357 -12.98 5.54 -12.00
CA LEU A 357 -13.69 4.47 -12.71
C LEU A 357 -15.15 4.87 -12.96
N LYS A 358 -15.82 5.44 -11.96
CA LYS A 358 -17.17 5.96 -12.13
C LYS A 358 -17.22 7.09 -13.15
N GLN A 359 -16.25 8.00 -13.15
CA GLN A 359 -16.14 9.06 -14.15
C GLN A 359 -15.91 8.50 -15.56
N PHE A 360 -15.02 7.52 -15.71
CA PHE A 360 -14.76 6.80 -16.96
C PHE A 360 -16.03 6.15 -17.51
N LEU A 361 -16.90 5.65 -16.63
CA LEU A 361 -18.21 5.09 -16.97
C LEU A 361 -19.31 6.17 -17.18
N GLY A 362 -18.95 7.46 -17.29
CA GLY A 362 -19.91 8.55 -17.54
C GLY A 362 -20.57 9.12 -16.28
N GLY A 363 -19.98 8.91 -15.10
CA GLY A 363 -20.47 9.44 -13.83
C GLY A 363 -21.52 8.56 -13.13
N ASP A 364 -21.79 7.36 -13.65
CA ASP A 364 -22.78 6.41 -13.12
C ASP A 364 -22.23 4.97 -13.17
N TRP A 365 -22.65 4.13 -12.24
CA TRP A 365 -22.34 2.69 -12.23
C TRP A 365 -23.25 1.89 -13.17
N LYS A 366 -24.35 2.47 -13.66
CA LYS A 366 -25.32 1.80 -14.53
C LYS A 366 -24.69 1.08 -15.73
N PRO A 367 -23.70 1.62 -16.45
CA PRO A 367 -23.06 0.89 -17.55
C PRO A 367 -22.41 -0.42 -17.12
N LEU A 368 -21.69 -0.41 -15.98
CA LEU A 368 -21.10 -1.63 -15.43
C LEU A 368 -22.17 -2.60 -14.93
N VAL A 369 -23.21 -2.11 -14.26
CA VAL A 369 -24.34 -2.93 -13.79
C VAL A 369 -25.07 -3.59 -14.96
N ASP A 370 -25.32 -2.86 -16.05
CA ASP A 370 -25.99 -3.38 -17.24
C ASP A 370 -25.15 -4.48 -17.95
N LEU A 371 -23.82 -4.33 -17.95
CA LEU A 371 -22.90 -5.38 -18.44
C LEU A 371 -22.95 -6.65 -17.58
N ILE A 372 -23.10 -6.50 -16.26
CA ILE A 372 -23.26 -7.64 -15.35
C ILE A 372 -24.63 -8.31 -15.55
N VAL A 373 -25.71 -7.53 -15.58
CA VAL A 373 -27.08 -8.04 -15.76
C VAL A 373 -27.26 -8.75 -17.10
N SER A 374 -26.62 -8.26 -18.16
CA SER A 374 -26.65 -8.91 -19.49
C SER A 374 -25.79 -10.17 -19.58
N GLY A 375 -24.99 -10.47 -18.55
CA GLY A 375 -24.07 -11.61 -18.53
C GLY A 375 -22.80 -11.42 -19.37
N LYS A 376 -22.58 -10.21 -19.91
CA LYS A 376 -21.33 -9.89 -20.62
C LYS A 376 -20.13 -9.85 -19.67
N ILE A 377 -20.37 -9.42 -18.44
CA ILE A 377 -19.46 -9.63 -17.31
C ILE A 377 -20.19 -10.57 -16.34
N LYS A 378 -19.64 -11.75 -16.08
CA LYS A 378 -20.30 -12.75 -15.21
C LYS A 378 -20.14 -12.44 -13.73
N GLY A 379 -19.16 -11.60 -13.38
CA GLY A 379 -18.91 -11.17 -12.02
C GLY A 379 -17.62 -10.35 -11.92
N ILE A 380 -17.32 -9.92 -10.70
CA ILE A 380 -16.10 -9.21 -10.36
C ILE A 380 -15.36 -10.00 -9.28
N ALA A 381 -14.07 -10.21 -9.44
CA ALA A 381 -13.21 -10.87 -8.46
C ALA A 381 -12.06 -9.95 -8.04
N GLY A 382 -11.84 -9.82 -6.73
CA GLY A 382 -10.64 -9.21 -6.17
C GLY A 382 -9.52 -10.24 -6.07
N VAL A 383 -8.44 -10.09 -6.84
CA VAL A 383 -7.22 -10.91 -6.71
C VAL A 383 -6.18 -10.10 -5.96
N LEU A 384 -6.10 -10.37 -4.66
CA LEU A 384 -5.32 -9.61 -3.67
C LEU A 384 -4.35 -10.54 -2.93
N GLY A 385 -3.35 -9.93 -2.29
CA GLY A 385 -2.46 -10.62 -1.36
C GLY A 385 -0.99 -10.53 -1.75
N CYS A 386 -0.18 -11.36 -1.09
CA CYS A 386 1.26 -11.45 -1.24
C CYS A 386 1.65 -12.65 -2.10
N SER A 387 2.88 -12.66 -2.61
CA SER A 387 3.43 -13.87 -3.23
C SER A 387 3.82 -14.90 -2.16
N ASN A 388 3.99 -16.15 -2.57
CA ASN A 388 4.50 -17.21 -1.70
C ASN A 388 5.32 -18.21 -2.52
N LEU A 389 6.58 -18.41 -2.15
CA LEU A 389 7.50 -19.30 -2.86
C LEU A 389 7.25 -20.80 -2.59
N ARG A 390 6.51 -21.16 -1.53
CA ARG A 390 6.23 -22.55 -1.17
C ARG A 390 5.27 -23.25 -2.13
N GLY A 391 4.43 -22.48 -2.83
CA GLY A 391 3.43 -22.99 -3.77
C GLY A 391 4.06 -23.40 -5.10
N ALA A 392 3.52 -22.87 -6.20
CA ALA A 392 4.03 -23.11 -7.55
C ALA A 392 5.21 -22.20 -7.95
N GLY A 393 5.70 -21.37 -7.02
CA GLY A 393 6.72 -20.35 -7.28
C GLY A 393 6.18 -18.92 -7.19
N HIS A 394 7.05 -17.95 -7.46
CA HIS A 394 6.75 -16.51 -7.39
C HIS A 394 5.65 -16.15 -8.38
N ASP A 395 4.52 -15.65 -7.87
CA ASP A 395 3.34 -15.15 -8.60
C ASP A 395 2.64 -16.12 -9.58
N VAL A 396 3.14 -17.35 -9.75
CA VAL A 396 2.58 -18.34 -10.68
C VAL A 396 1.09 -18.57 -10.44
N LEU A 397 0.67 -18.83 -9.20
CA LEU A 397 -0.75 -19.08 -8.90
C LEU A 397 -1.62 -17.83 -9.07
N THR A 398 -1.09 -16.64 -8.76
CA THR A 398 -1.80 -15.37 -8.93
C THR A 398 -2.08 -15.07 -10.40
N VAL A 399 -1.07 -15.30 -11.24
CA VAL A 399 -1.18 -15.11 -12.70
C VAL A 399 -2.15 -16.10 -13.31
N GLU A 400 -2.01 -17.39 -12.98
CA GLU A 400 -2.88 -18.44 -13.56
C GLU A 400 -4.32 -18.32 -13.07
N LEU A 401 -4.56 -17.94 -11.81
CA LEU A 401 -5.90 -17.63 -11.32
C LEU A 401 -6.52 -16.46 -12.09
N THR A 402 -5.76 -15.38 -12.30
CA THR A 402 -6.24 -14.22 -13.06
C THR A 402 -6.63 -14.60 -14.48
N LYS A 403 -5.78 -15.37 -15.19
CA LYS A 403 -6.09 -15.87 -16.55
C LYS A 403 -7.38 -16.70 -16.59
N GLU A 404 -7.55 -17.62 -15.64
CA GLU A 404 -8.75 -18.46 -15.57
C GLU A 404 -10.02 -17.64 -15.30
N LEU A 405 -9.94 -16.59 -14.48
CA LEU A 405 -11.08 -15.70 -14.22
C LEU A 405 -11.46 -14.89 -15.46
N ILE A 406 -10.50 -14.20 -16.09
CA ILE A 406 -10.80 -13.37 -17.26
C ILE A 406 -11.27 -14.21 -18.46
N ALA A 407 -10.71 -15.41 -18.66
CA ALA A 407 -11.15 -16.36 -19.69
C ALA A 407 -12.62 -16.79 -19.51
N ARG A 408 -13.16 -16.66 -18.30
CA ARG A 408 -14.55 -17.00 -17.95
C ARG A 408 -15.48 -15.78 -17.93
N ASP A 409 -15.06 -14.66 -18.50
CA ASP A 409 -15.77 -13.37 -18.51
C ASP A 409 -15.95 -12.76 -17.10
N ILE A 410 -15.03 -13.02 -16.17
CA ILE A 410 -15.02 -12.41 -14.83
C ILE A 410 -14.02 -11.26 -14.84
N LEU A 411 -14.49 -10.05 -14.54
CA LEU A 411 -13.64 -8.87 -14.41
C LEU A 411 -12.78 -9.02 -13.14
N VAL A 412 -11.47 -8.80 -13.26
CA VAL A 412 -10.54 -8.88 -12.12
C VAL A 412 -10.12 -7.48 -11.69
N LEU A 413 -10.24 -7.21 -10.39
CA LEU A 413 -9.61 -6.06 -9.73
C LEU A 413 -8.45 -6.60 -8.89
N THR A 414 -7.31 -5.91 -8.91
CA THR A 414 -6.13 -6.32 -8.12
C THR A 414 -5.52 -5.14 -7.39
N ALA A 415 -4.90 -5.43 -6.23
CA ALA A 415 -4.11 -4.50 -5.45
C ALA A 415 -3.02 -5.26 -4.68
N GLY A 416 -2.06 -4.52 -4.13
CA GLY A 416 -0.92 -5.04 -3.39
C GLY A 416 0.09 -5.76 -4.27
N CYS A 417 0.84 -6.68 -3.65
CA CYS A 417 1.90 -7.44 -4.32
C CYS A 417 1.40 -8.31 -5.49
N SER A 418 0.11 -8.66 -5.49
CA SER A 418 -0.53 -9.39 -6.60
C SER A 418 -0.50 -8.59 -7.90
N SER A 419 -0.71 -7.26 -7.83
CA SER A 419 -0.64 -6.39 -9.00
C SER A 419 0.76 -6.39 -9.58
N GLY A 420 1.81 -6.23 -8.76
CA GLY A 420 3.19 -6.33 -9.22
C GLY A 420 3.48 -7.60 -10.03
N GLY A 421 2.94 -8.76 -9.64
CA GLY A 421 3.07 -10.00 -10.42
C GLY A 421 2.30 -10.00 -11.74
N ILE A 422 1.04 -9.54 -11.71
CA ILE A 422 0.11 -9.51 -12.85
C ILE A 422 0.55 -8.47 -13.90
N GLU A 423 1.00 -7.30 -13.45
CA GLU A 423 1.52 -6.21 -14.29
C GLU A 423 2.79 -6.66 -15.03
N ASN A 424 3.73 -7.30 -14.34
CA ASN A 424 5.00 -7.75 -14.93
C ASN A 424 4.82 -8.75 -16.08
N VAL A 425 3.75 -9.54 -16.07
CA VAL A 425 3.44 -10.50 -17.15
C VAL A 425 2.48 -9.94 -18.20
N GLY A 426 2.13 -8.65 -18.12
CA GLY A 426 1.32 -7.95 -19.11
C GLY A 426 -0.18 -8.25 -19.05
N LEU A 427 -0.71 -8.72 -17.92
CA LEU A 427 -2.16 -8.95 -17.76
C LEU A 427 -2.95 -7.66 -17.47
N MET A 428 -2.26 -6.54 -17.27
CA MET A 428 -2.85 -5.21 -17.07
C MET A 428 -2.61 -4.29 -18.27
N THR A 429 -2.37 -4.84 -19.47
CA THR A 429 -2.38 -4.04 -20.70
C THR A 429 -3.73 -4.16 -21.42
N PRO A 430 -4.13 -3.19 -22.27
CA PRO A 430 -5.34 -3.32 -23.08
C PRO A 430 -5.37 -4.59 -23.95
N GLU A 431 -4.21 -5.05 -24.41
CA GLU A 431 -4.05 -6.26 -25.24
C GLU A 431 -4.37 -7.54 -24.45
N ALA A 432 -4.27 -7.53 -23.12
CA ALA A 432 -4.65 -8.66 -22.27
C ALA A 432 -6.13 -9.05 -22.44
N ALA A 433 -6.97 -8.15 -23.01
CA ALA A 433 -8.32 -8.48 -23.44
C ALA A 433 -8.39 -9.70 -24.38
N ASP A 434 -7.32 -10.01 -25.14
CA ASP A 434 -7.28 -11.19 -25.99
C ASP A 434 -7.23 -12.52 -25.21
N LEU A 435 -6.86 -12.49 -23.93
CA LEU A 435 -6.87 -13.64 -23.02
C LEU A 435 -8.22 -13.82 -22.31
N ALA A 436 -9.11 -12.83 -22.40
CA ALA A 436 -10.43 -12.89 -21.79
C ALA A 436 -11.42 -13.72 -22.62
N GLY A 437 -12.52 -14.15 -21.99
CA GLY A 437 -13.65 -14.75 -22.68
C GLY A 437 -14.28 -13.78 -23.68
N GLU A 438 -15.00 -14.30 -24.68
CA GLU A 438 -15.52 -13.52 -25.82
C GLU A 438 -16.33 -12.27 -25.40
N ASN A 439 -17.07 -12.35 -24.29
CA ASN A 439 -17.89 -11.24 -23.86
C ASN A 439 -17.05 -10.15 -23.18
N LEU A 440 -16.20 -10.53 -22.21
CA LEU A 440 -15.34 -9.59 -21.51
C LEU A 440 -14.33 -8.96 -22.47
N LYS A 441 -13.78 -9.75 -23.40
CA LYS A 441 -12.94 -9.29 -24.50
C LYS A 441 -13.61 -8.20 -25.33
N ALA A 442 -14.86 -8.41 -25.76
CA ALA A 442 -15.60 -7.43 -26.54
C ALA A 442 -15.85 -6.13 -25.75
N VAL A 443 -16.12 -6.24 -24.45
CA VAL A 443 -16.30 -5.09 -23.55
C VAL A 443 -14.99 -4.30 -23.42
N CYS A 444 -13.89 -4.95 -23.07
CA CYS A 444 -12.59 -4.30 -22.93
C CYS A 444 -12.18 -3.61 -24.25
N LYS A 445 -12.25 -4.31 -25.39
CA LYS A 445 -11.92 -3.70 -26.69
C LYS A 445 -12.82 -2.52 -27.07
N GLN A 446 -14.06 -2.48 -26.59
CA GLN A 446 -14.96 -1.35 -26.81
C GLN A 446 -14.58 -0.14 -25.95
N LEU A 447 -14.13 -0.37 -24.72
CA LEU A 447 -13.81 0.68 -23.75
C LEU A 447 -12.37 1.23 -23.91
N GLY A 448 -11.49 0.47 -24.55
CA GLY A 448 -10.05 0.73 -24.57
C GLY A 448 -9.37 0.16 -23.32
#